data_AF-A0A2M6Z947-F1
#
_entry.id   AF-A0A2M6Z947-F1
#
_cell.length_a   1.000
_cell.length_b   1.000
_cell.length_c   1.000
_cell.angle_alpha   90.00
_cell.angle_beta   90.00
_cell.angle_gamma   90.00
#
_symmetry.space_group_name_H-M   'P 1'
#
loop_
_entity.id
_entity.type
_entity.pdbx_description
1 polymer ?
#
loop_
_entity_poly.entity_id
_entity_poly.type
_entity_poly.pdbx_seq_one_letter_code
_entity_poly.pdbx_strand_id
1 'polypeptide(L)'
;QVYSRFLAQSGSRLLPDIFPQQDAFLDRIAETVLRRAAGKPIPDAWILFTSLTREKFLQADPVRIAAFATAVEDFSPLIGRIITPTLILWGTQDSIASPRTATLLASQIPNARLKWMKGAGHVLMKEQPKEFAGTLLAFLREPDKSLSITQVTETAGSFAAISKGTGRCQDQSCTVFEGSYDAIEITNCRSVLLKNVRTPSVRILESSVIIENSHIGPNKTALSACRSEIVLTGGRIEGEIAVTSEESRLDFAGVTIVGKEAAVKVLASEDPRSGRSVPAALFFSVCPIQSPRYSGYLHGARVILPDRPL
;
A
#
# COMPACT_ATOMS: atom_id res chain seq x y z
N GLN A 1 -1.57 -2.78 -7.81
CA GLN A 1 -2.32 -2.14 -6.70
C GLN A 1 -2.81 -3.25 -5.76
N VAL A 2 -2.95 -3.01 -4.45
CA VAL A 2 -3.51 -3.98 -3.50
C VAL A 2 -4.95 -3.58 -3.22
N TYR A 3 -5.90 -4.06 -4.02
CA TYR A 3 -7.32 -3.75 -3.84
C TYR A 3 -8.08 -4.99 -3.36
N SER A 4 -8.70 -4.88 -2.18
CA SER A 4 -10.14 -5.16 -2.02
C SER A 4 -10.87 -3.86 -2.36
N ARG A 5 -11.81 -3.81 -3.31
CA ARG A 5 -12.54 -2.57 -3.59
C ARG A 5 -13.77 -2.51 -2.68
N PHE A 6 -13.76 -1.57 -1.73
CA PHE A 6 -14.99 -0.96 -1.23
C PHE A 6 -15.45 0.04 -2.29
N LEU A 7 -16.43 -0.34 -3.12
CA LEU A 7 -17.03 0.56 -4.09
C LEU A 7 -17.69 1.73 -3.36
N ALA A 8 -17.38 2.92 -3.85
CA ALA A 8 -17.86 4.20 -3.36
C ALA A 8 -19.37 4.18 -3.04
N GLN A 9 -19.70 4.22 -1.75
CA GLN A 9 -20.84 5.04 -1.36
C GLN A 9 -20.50 6.47 -1.73
N SER A 10 -21.22 6.99 -2.73
CA SER A 10 -21.15 8.33 -3.33
C SER A 10 -20.38 8.41 -4.66
N GLY A 11 -21.03 7.97 -5.74
CA GLY A 11 -21.12 8.80 -6.95
C GLY A 11 -19.94 8.86 -7.92
N SER A 12 -19.01 7.91 -7.96
CA SER A 12 -17.91 7.95 -8.94
C SER A 12 -18.22 7.19 -10.24
N ARG A 13 -18.97 7.84 -11.15
CA ARG A 13 -18.99 7.49 -12.58
C ARG A 13 -17.96 8.29 -13.41
N LEU A 14 -17.02 8.96 -12.76
CA LEU A 14 -16.08 9.89 -13.39
C LEU A 14 -14.68 9.74 -12.77
N LEU A 15 -13.98 8.65 -13.09
CA LEU A 15 -12.53 8.60 -12.98
C LEU A 15 -11.99 7.83 -14.18
N PRO A 16 -11.28 8.48 -15.13
CA PRO A 16 -10.64 7.80 -16.26
C PRO A 16 -9.48 6.92 -15.77
N ASP A 17 -9.04 6.00 -16.61
CA ASP A 17 -7.98 5.02 -16.37
C ASP A 17 -6.66 5.70 -15.92
N ILE A 18 -6.35 5.67 -14.62
CA ILE A 18 -5.21 6.43 -14.04
C ILE A 18 -3.94 5.59 -13.79
N PHE A 19 -3.94 4.26 -13.95
CA PHE A 19 -2.69 3.48 -13.92
C PHE A 19 -2.75 2.24 -14.84
N PRO A 20 -1.86 2.10 -15.83
CA PRO A 20 -1.80 0.89 -16.65
C PRO A 20 -1.05 -0.22 -15.92
N GLN A 21 -1.62 -1.42 -15.99
CA GLN A 21 -1.02 -2.71 -15.65
C GLN A 21 -0.86 -3.05 -14.16
N GLN A 22 -1.86 -3.76 -13.64
CA GLN A 22 -1.69 -5.00 -12.88
C GLN A 22 -3.06 -5.69 -12.83
N ASP A 23 -3.40 -6.36 -13.93
CA ASP A 23 -4.66 -7.10 -14.05
C ASP A 23 -4.65 -8.32 -13.11
N ALA A 24 -5.32 -8.24 -11.97
CA ALA A 24 -5.63 -9.43 -11.20
C ALA A 24 -6.83 -10.15 -11.83
N PHE A 25 -6.76 -11.48 -11.93
CA PHE A 25 -7.89 -12.32 -12.35
C PHE A 25 -9.16 -12.06 -11.54
N LEU A 26 -9.01 -11.80 -10.23
CA LEU A 26 -10.10 -11.44 -9.32
C LEU A 26 -10.71 -10.08 -9.67
N ASP A 27 -9.90 -9.12 -10.09
CA ASP A 27 -10.37 -7.80 -10.56
C ASP A 27 -11.19 -7.95 -11.83
N ARG A 28 -10.74 -8.76 -12.79
CA ARG A 28 -11.52 -9.03 -14.01
C ARG A 28 -12.85 -9.71 -13.71
N ILE A 29 -12.90 -10.65 -12.76
CA ILE A 29 -14.16 -11.30 -12.35
C ILE A 29 -15.07 -10.28 -11.66
N ALA A 30 -14.57 -9.56 -10.65
CA ALA A 30 -15.35 -8.55 -9.93
C ALA A 30 -15.86 -7.46 -10.89
N GLU A 31 -15.02 -6.94 -11.78
CA GLU A 31 -15.41 -5.94 -12.77
C GLU A 31 -16.41 -6.47 -13.80
N THR A 32 -16.24 -7.71 -14.27
CA THR A 32 -17.21 -8.33 -15.20
C THR A 32 -18.58 -8.51 -14.54
N VAL A 33 -18.59 -8.91 -13.27
CA VAL A 33 -19.79 -9.07 -12.45
C VAL A 33 -20.48 -7.72 -12.21
N LEU A 34 -19.72 -6.70 -11.83
CA LEU A 34 -20.21 -5.34 -11.61
C LEU A 34 -20.71 -4.67 -12.89
N ARG A 35 -20.04 -4.89 -14.03
CA ARG A 35 -20.50 -4.42 -15.35
C ARG A 35 -21.83 -5.07 -15.75
N ARG A 36 -22.05 -6.35 -15.42
CA ARG A 36 -23.35 -7.03 -15.62
C ARG A 36 -24.45 -6.54 -14.67
N ALA A 37 -24.08 -5.96 -13.53
CA ALA A 37 -25.00 -5.33 -12.58
C ALA A 37 -25.39 -3.88 -12.95
N ALA A 38 -24.92 -3.37 -14.10
CA ALA A 38 -25.22 -2.01 -14.56
C ALA A 38 -26.72 -1.78 -14.77
N GLY A 39 -27.35 -1.12 -13.78
CA GLY A 39 -28.73 -0.64 -13.88
C GLY A 39 -29.28 -0.07 -12.58
N LYS A 40 -28.89 -0.64 -11.42
CA LYS A 40 -29.24 -0.10 -10.08
C LYS A 40 -28.12 -0.47 -9.09
N PRO A 41 -27.78 0.38 -8.10
CA PRO A 41 -26.70 0.10 -7.15
C PRO A 41 -27.18 -0.98 -6.18
N ILE A 42 -27.09 -2.24 -6.57
CA ILE A 42 -27.16 -3.34 -5.62
C ILE A 42 -25.82 -3.29 -4.88
N PRO A 43 -25.79 -3.07 -3.55
CA PRO A 43 -24.54 -3.12 -2.80
C PRO A 43 -23.86 -4.47 -3.02
N ASP A 44 -22.55 -4.51 -3.22
CA ASP A 44 -21.81 -5.72 -3.59
C ASP A 44 -22.10 -6.91 -2.67
N ALA A 45 -22.26 -6.65 -1.37
CA ALA A 45 -22.66 -7.65 -0.37
C ALA A 45 -23.98 -8.38 -0.70
N TRP A 46 -24.90 -7.73 -1.41
CA TRP A 46 -26.20 -8.30 -1.82
C TRP A 46 -26.11 -9.29 -2.98
N ILE A 47 -25.01 -9.26 -3.73
CA ILE A 47 -24.75 -10.29 -4.75
C ILE A 47 -24.60 -11.67 -4.08
N LEU A 48 -24.09 -11.72 -2.83
CA LEU A 48 -23.88 -12.97 -2.09
C LEU A 48 -25.08 -13.41 -1.25
N PHE A 49 -25.99 -12.49 -0.87
CA PHE A 49 -27.04 -12.76 0.12
C PHE A 49 -28.14 -13.74 -0.35
N THR A 50 -28.41 -13.88 -1.65
CA THR A 50 -29.48 -14.76 -2.14
C THR A 50 -28.98 -15.77 -3.19
N SER A 51 -29.66 -16.91 -3.33
CA SER A 51 -29.38 -17.85 -4.42
C SER A 51 -29.62 -17.21 -5.79
N LEU A 52 -30.69 -16.43 -5.93
CA LEU A 52 -31.06 -15.74 -7.17
C LEU A 52 -29.97 -14.76 -7.64
N THR A 53 -29.40 -13.96 -6.74
CA THR A 53 -28.34 -13.01 -7.09
C THR A 53 -27.02 -13.72 -7.41
N ARG A 54 -26.66 -14.78 -6.67
CA ARG A 54 -25.50 -15.62 -6.98
C ARG A 54 -25.64 -16.33 -8.34
N GLU A 55 -26.84 -16.81 -8.68
CA GLU A 55 -27.10 -17.39 -9.99
C GLU A 55 -26.99 -16.35 -11.10
N LYS A 56 -27.65 -15.21 -10.97
CA LYS A 56 -27.66 -14.15 -11.98
C LYS A 56 -26.29 -13.55 -12.26
N PHE A 57 -25.50 -13.29 -11.22
CA PHE A 57 -24.25 -12.53 -11.32
C PHE A 57 -23.02 -13.42 -11.35
N LEU A 58 -23.04 -14.53 -10.61
CA LEU A 58 -21.90 -15.43 -10.42
C LEU A 58 -22.13 -16.81 -11.07
N GLN A 59 -23.28 -17.03 -11.73
CA GLN A 59 -23.66 -18.29 -12.40
C GLN A 59 -23.76 -19.49 -11.45
N ALA A 60 -24.01 -19.23 -10.17
CA ALA A 60 -23.98 -20.24 -9.11
C ALA A 60 -22.67 -21.05 -9.05
N ASP A 61 -21.60 -20.55 -9.69
CA ASP A 61 -20.30 -21.20 -9.73
C ASP A 61 -19.58 -21.02 -8.38
N PRO A 62 -19.23 -22.10 -7.66
CA PRO A 62 -18.63 -22.01 -6.34
C PRO A 62 -17.32 -21.21 -6.32
N VAL A 63 -16.51 -21.30 -7.38
CA VAL A 63 -15.22 -20.60 -7.47
C VAL A 63 -15.45 -19.10 -7.60
N ARG A 64 -16.38 -18.66 -8.44
CA ARG A 64 -16.74 -17.24 -8.58
C ARG A 64 -17.40 -16.67 -7.33
N ILE A 65 -18.24 -17.47 -6.65
CA ILE A 65 -18.83 -17.09 -5.37
C ILE A 65 -17.73 -16.86 -4.33
N ALA A 66 -16.81 -17.81 -4.17
CA ALA A 66 -15.70 -17.66 -3.23
C ALA A 66 -14.79 -16.49 -3.59
N ALA A 67 -14.39 -16.37 -4.85
CA ALA A 67 -13.56 -15.27 -5.36
C ALA A 67 -14.20 -13.90 -5.10
N PHE A 68 -15.49 -13.75 -5.40
CA PHE A 68 -16.21 -12.50 -5.17
C PHE A 68 -16.34 -12.21 -3.68
N ALA A 69 -16.70 -13.21 -2.84
CA ALA A 69 -16.76 -13.06 -1.39
C ALA A 69 -15.41 -12.60 -0.80
N THR A 70 -14.31 -13.20 -1.24
CA THR A 70 -12.97 -12.77 -0.81
C THR A 70 -12.63 -11.36 -1.27
N ALA A 71 -13.04 -10.97 -2.49
CA ALA A 71 -12.72 -9.65 -3.04
C ALA A 71 -13.48 -8.50 -2.36
N VAL A 72 -14.70 -8.75 -1.88
CA VAL A 72 -15.57 -7.72 -1.27
C VAL A 72 -15.47 -7.64 0.24
N GLU A 73 -14.88 -8.63 0.90
CA GLU A 73 -14.68 -8.64 2.34
C GLU A 73 -13.53 -7.71 2.75
N ASP A 74 -13.74 -6.90 3.79
CA ASP A 74 -12.74 -5.95 4.29
C ASP A 74 -12.11 -6.42 5.60
N PHE A 75 -10.96 -7.10 5.48
CA PHE A 75 -10.17 -7.52 6.62
C PHE A 75 -9.23 -6.44 7.17
N SER A 76 -9.19 -5.24 6.59
CA SER A 76 -8.26 -4.17 6.98
C SER A 76 -8.23 -3.88 8.49
N PRO A 77 -9.38 -3.80 9.20
CA PRO A 77 -9.39 -3.50 10.64
C PRO A 77 -8.83 -4.63 11.52
N LEU A 78 -8.68 -5.83 10.98
CA LEU A 78 -8.26 -7.03 11.71
C LEU A 78 -6.76 -7.32 11.55
N ILE A 79 -6.13 -6.89 10.46
CA ILE A 79 -4.73 -7.22 10.13
C ILE A 79 -3.79 -6.85 11.28
N GLY A 80 -3.88 -5.62 11.80
CA GLY A 80 -3.05 -5.17 12.92
C GLY A 80 -3.36 -5.82 14.27
N ARG A 81 -4.43 -6.61 14.38
CA ARG A 81 -4.81 -7.35 15.61
C ARG A 81 -4.23 -8.76 15.66
N ILE A 82 -3.59 -9.22 14.57
CA ILE A 82 -2.99 -10.54 14.49
C ILE A 82 -1.70 -10.54 15.32
N ILE A 83 -1.77 -11.06 16.54
CA ILE A 83 -0.62 -11.18 17.44
C ILE A 83 0.10 -12.53 17.33
N THR A 84 -0.53 -13.54 16.71
CA THR A 84 0.08 -14.85 16.51
C THR A 84 1.29 -14.75 15.59
N PRO A 85 2.40 -15.47 15.87
CA PRO A 85 3.50 -15.59 14.91
C PRO A 85 2.96 -15.99 13.54
N THR A 86 3.33 -15.24 12.50
CA THR A 86 2.73 -15.38 11.17
C THR A 86 3.83 -15.57 10.12
N LEU A 87 3.73 -16.61 9.30
CA LEU A 87 4.56 -16.78 8.12
C LEU A 87 3.76 -16.41 6.87
N ILE A 88 4.28 -15.48 6.09
CA ILE A 88 3.76 -15.09 4.78
C ILE A 88 4.69 -15.69 3.72
N LEU A 89 4.18 -16.63 2.93
CA LEU A 89 4.87 -17.17 1.76
C LEU A 89 4.24 -16.56 0.51
N TRP A 90 5.05 -15.94 -0.36
CA TRP A 90 4.52 -15.28 -1.56
C TRP A 90 5.42 -15.47 -2.77
N GLY A 91 4.79 -15.67 -3.93
CA GLY A 91 5.48 -15.82 -5.21
C GLY A 91 5.90 -14.48 -5.79
N THR A 92 7.13 -14.36 -6.26
CA THR A 92 7.59 -13.10 -6.89
C THR A 92 6.95 -12.84 -8.26
N GLN A 93 6.29 -13.85 -8.85
CA GLN A 93 5.60 -13.77 -10.14
C GLN A 93 4.09 -13.99 -10.01
N ASP A 94 3.52 -13.82 -8.80
CA ASP A 94 2.08 -13.96 -8.58
C ASP A 94 1.30 -12.86 -9.33
N SER A 95 0.56 -13.27 -10.36
CA SER A 95 -0.30 -12.40 -11.18
C SER A 95 -1.75 -12.39 -10.72
N ILE A 96 -2.12 -13.22 -9.73
CA ILE A 96 -3.46 -13.27 -9.16
C ILE A 96 -3.53 -12.39 -7.92
N ALA A 97 -2.58 -12.52 -7.00
CA ALA A 97 -2.47 -11.71 -5.81
C ALA A 97 -1.14 -10.95 -5.83
N SER A 98 -1.20 -9.63 -6.04
CA SER A 98 -0.03 -8.78 -6.24
C SER A 98 1.03 -9.00 -5.14
N PRO A 99 2.33 -9.14 -5.48
CA PRO A 99 3.43 -9.16 -4.51
C PRO A 99 3.40 -7.97 -3.55
N ARG A 100 2.88 -6.81 -4.01
CA ARG A 100 2.69 -5.63 -3.15
C ARG A 100 1.82 -5.93 -1.91
N THR A 101 0.86 -6.85 -2.02
CA THR A 101 0.02 -7.32 -0.90
C THR A 101 0.85 -8.02 0.16
N ALA A 102 1.82 -8.84 -0.24
CA ALA A 102 2.70 -9.55 0.69
C ALA A 102 3.49 -8.57 1.55
N THR A 103 4.08 -7.53 0.93
CA THR A 103 4.80 -6.47 1.63
C THR A 103 3.90 -5.67 2.56
N LEU A 104 2.68 -5.32 2.12
CA LEU A 104 1.67 -4.68 2.96
C LEU A 104 1.36 -5.53 4.20
N LEU A 105 1.05 -6.81 4.01
CA LEU A 105 0.71 -7.71 5.12
C LEU A 105 1.87 -7.85 6.10
N ALA A 106 3.09 -8.02 5.58
CA ALA A 106 4.30 -8.12 6.40
C ALA A 106 4.57 -6.85 7.20
N SER A 107 4.20 -5.68 6.67
CA SER A 107 4.36 -4.39 7.35
C SER A 107 3.28 -4.12 8.40
N GLN A 108 2.12 -4.75 8.28
CA GLN A 108 0.95 -4.47 9.12
C GLN A 108 0.70 -5.54 10.19
N ILE A 109 1.20 -6.75 10.03
CA ILE A 109 1.12 -7.83 11.02
C ILE A 109 2.35 -7.77 11.93
N PRO A 110 2.23 -7.46 13.23
CA PRO A 110 3.38 -7.21 14.12
C PRO A 110 4.42 -8.34 14.17
N ASN A 111 3.96 -9.59 14.12
CA ASN A 111 4.80 -10.79 14.24
C ASN A 111 4.87 -11.59 12.93
N ALA A 112 4.78 -10.89 11.78
CA ALA A 112 4.89 -11.54 10.48
C ALA A 112 6.33 -11.69 10.00
N ARG A 113 6.55 -12.77 9.26
CA ARG A 113 7.76 -13.03 8.48
C ARG A 113 7.37 -13.23 7.03
N LEU A 114 7.93 -12.43 6.14
CA LEU A 114 7.74 -12.60 4.71
C LEU A 114 8.90 -13.40 4.11
N LYS A 115 8.57 -14.50 3.43
CA LYS A 115 9.50 -15.28 2.64
C LYS A 115 9.03 -15.29 1.18
N TRP A 116 9.86 -14.70 0.34
CA TRP A 116 9.67 -14.73 -1.11
C TRP A 116 10.06 -16.08 -1.69
N MET A 117 9.16 -16.66 -2.47
CA MET A 117 9.36 -17.84 -3.31
C MET A 117 9.75 -17.37 -4.72
N LYS A 118 11.06 -17.29 -4.97
CA LYS A 118 11.59 -16.68 -6.19
C LYS A 118 11.14 -17.47 -7.42
N GLY A 119 10.56 -16.77 -8.39
CA GLY A 119 10.09 -17.34 -9.64
C GLY A 119 8.78 -18.13 -9.56
N ALA A 120 8.17 -18.24 -8.37
CA ALA A 120 6.85 -18.84 -8.22
C ALA A 120 5.74 -17.81 -8.46
N GLY A 121 4.62 -18.29 -8.99
CA GLY A 121 3.34 -17.60 -9.14
C GLY A 121 2.43 -17.79 -7.93
N HIS A 122 1.13 -17.94 -8.17
CA HIS A 122 0.10 -17.96 -7.12
C HIS A 122 0.04 -19.29 -6.34
N VAL A 123 0.28 -20.43 -7.00
CA VAL A 123 0.01 -21.75 -6.43
C VAL A 123 1.31 -22.40 -5.94
N LEU A 124 1.97 -21.72 -5.00
CA LEU A 124 3.31 -22.02 -4.47
C LEU A 124 3.52 -23.48 -4.08
N MET A 125 2.51 -24.07 -3.43
CA MET A 125 2.54 -25.46 -2.96
C MET A 125 2.60 -26.47 -4.10
N LYS A 126 2.14 -26.11 -5.31
CA LYS A 126 2.21 -26.94 -6.52
C LYS A 126 3.45 -26.62 -7.33
N GLU A 127 3.81 -25.35 -7.43
CA GLU A 127 4.90 -24.86 -8.26
C GLU A 127 6.28 -25.17 -7.67
N GLN A 128 6.43 -25.01 -6.35
CA GLN A 128 7.69 -25.24 -5.63
C GLN A 128 7.44 -26.06 -4.35
N PRO A 129 6.94 -27.31 -4.46
CA PRO A 129 6.44 -28.09 -3.33
C PRO A 129 7.50 -28.36 -2.25
N LYS A 130 8.76 -28.60 -2.66
CA LYS A 130 9.86 -28.89 -1.73
C LYS A 130 10.24 -27.67 -0.88
N GLU A 131 10.40 -26.50 -1.50
CA GLU A 131 10.74 -25.27 -0.78
C GLU A 131 9.56 -24.80 0.08
N PHE A 132 8.33 -24.90 -0.44
CA PHE A 132 7.12 -24.59 0.32
C PHE A 132 7.00 -25.47 1.57
N ALA A 133 7.02 -26.80 1.41
CA ALA A 133 6.85 -27.73 2.53
C ALA A 133 8.00 -27.62 3.54
N GLY A 134 9.24 -27.46 3.07
CA GLY A 134 10.40 -27.27 3.94
C GLY A 134 10.28 -26.01 4.79
N THR A 135 9.89 -24.89 4.18
CA THR A 135 9.71 -23.61 4.90
C THR A 135 8.55 -23.68 5.89
N LEU A 136 7.42 -24.27 5.48
CA LEU A 136 6.26 -24.45 6.35
C LEU A 136 6.59 -25.32 7.57
N LEU A 137 7.19 -26.49 7.36
CA LEU A 137 7.54 -27.40 8.45
C LEU A 137 8.59 -26.81 9.39
N ALA A 138 9.54 -26.05 8.88
CA ALA A 138 10.51 -25.34 9.71
C ALA A 138 9.84 -24.30 10.61
N PHE A 139 8.89 -23.52 10.07
CA PHE A 139 8.13 -22.55 10.85
C PHE A 139 7.25 -23.21 11.93
N LEU A 140 6.57 -24.31 11.61
CA LEU A 140 5.71 -25.02 12.56
C LEU A 140 6.46 -25.65 13.74
N ARG A 141 7.73 -26.02 13.56
CA ARG A 141 8.55 -26.63 14.62
C ARG A 141 9.01 -25.62 15.67
N GLU A 142 9.32 -24.40 15.27
CA GLU A 142 9.86 -23.38 16.16
C GLU A 142 9.31 -21.98 15.84
N PRO A 143 7.97 -21.75 15.94
CA PRO A 143 7.35 -20.49 15.50
C PRO A 143 8.00 -19.25 16.13
N ASP A 144 8.43 -19.35 17.40
CA ASP A 144 9.03 -18.25 18.17
C ASP A 144 10.53 -18.03 17.93
N LYS A 145 11.35 -19.08 17.74
CA LYS A 145 12.77 -18.89 17.35
C LYS A 145 12.89 -18.45 15.89
N SER A 146 11.90 -18.77 15.08
CA SER A 146 11.71 -18.24 13.75
C SER A 146 11.59 -16.70 13.77
N LEU A 147 10.97 -16.14 14.81
CA LEU A 147 10.96 -14.69 15.03
C LEU A 147 12.39 -14.19 15.27
N SER A 148 13.23 -14.86 16.07
CA SER A 148 14.63 -14.44 16.28
C SER A 148 15.60 -14.58 15.09
N ILE A 149 15.20 -15.26 14.00
CA ILE A 149 16.08 -15.48 12.82
C ILE A 149 15.70 -14.53 11.66
N THR A 150 14.57 -13.84 11.73
CA THR A 150 14.24 -12.73 10.82
C THR A 150 13.78 -11.46 11.55
N GLN A 151 13.76 -11.50 12.87
CA GLN A 151 14.19 -10.41 13.72
C GLN A 151 15.72 -10.51 13.87
N VAL A 152 16.51 -10.25 12.83
CA VAL A 152 16.86 -8.88 12.47
C VAL A 152 15.60 -8.01 12.20
N THR A 153 14.90 -7.38 13.15
CA THR A 153 15.45 -6.49 14.18
C THR A 153 16.93 -6.23 13.93
N GLU A 154 17.16 -5.38 12.93
CA GLU A 154 17.80 -4.14 13.36
C GLU A 154 17.01 -3.68 14.56
N THR A 155 17.49 -4.12 15.71
CA THR A 155 17.02 -3.79 17.03
C THR A 155 16.79 -2.29 17.06
N ALA A 156 15.80 -1.87 17.84
CA ALA A 156 15.67 -0.50 18.31
C ALA A 156 16.89 -0.12 19.21
N GLY A 157 18.10 -0.27 18.67
CA GLY A 157 19.41 -0.22 19.30
C GLY A 157 20.43 -0.97 18.43
N SER A 158 21.37 -0.25 17.81
CA SER A 158 22.51 -0.76 17.05
C SER A 158 22.35 -1.05 15.55
N PHE A 159 21.72 -0.14 14.82
CA PHE A 159 22.45 0.54 13.75
C PHE A 159 22.25 2.04 13.96
N ALA A 160 23.18 2.66 14.69
CA ALA A 160 23.67 3.94 14.24
C ALA A 160 24.35 3.69 12.88
N ALA A 161 23.56 3.34 11.85
CA ALA A 161 24.04 3.31 10.49
C ALA A 161 24.46 4.73 10.23
N ILE A 162 25.78 4.91 10.14
CA ILE A 162 26.41 6.19 9.88
C ILE A 162 25.66 6.77 8.69
N SER A 163 25.02 7.90 8.94
CA SER A 163 24.27 8.58 7.91
C SER A 163 25.16 8.76 6.70
N LYS A 164 24.62 8.47 5.52
CA LYS A 164 25.30 8.69 4.24
C LYS A 164 25.29 10.18 3.85
N GLY A 165 24.93 11.07 4.78
CA GLY A 165 24.72 12.48 4.53
C GLY A 165 23.37 12.74 3.87
N THR A 166 23.27 13.84 3.13
CA THR A 166 22.09 14.14 2.30
C THR A 166 22.14 13.37 0.99
N GLY A 167 21.17 12.50 0.76
CA GLY A 167 20.97 11.83 -0.53
C GLY A 167 20.34 12.80 -1.53
N ARG A 168 20.93 12.96 -2.72
CA ARG A 168 20.40 13.85 -3.76
C ARG A 168 20.23 13.13 -5.09
N CYS A 169 19.09 13.32 -5.72
CA CYS A 169 18.84 12.98 -7.11
C CYS A 169 18.39 14.25 -7.84
N GLN A 170 19.10 14.62 -8.90
CA GLN A 170 18.77 15.77 -9.74
C GLN A 170 18.96 15.43 -11.21
N ASP A 171 17.92 15.63 -12.02
CA ASP A 171 17.94 15.44 -13.49
C ASP A 171 18.42 14.04 -13.92
N GLN A 172 18.07 13.03 -13.12
CA GLN A 172 18.56 11.66 -13.25
C GLN A 172 17.41 10.65 -13.42
N SER A 173 17.77 9.46 -13.92
CA SER A 173 16.88 8.30 -13.95
C SER A 173 17.50 7.11 -13.23
N CYS A 174 16.65 6.23 -12.70
CA CYS A 174 17.05 4.93 -12.15
C CYS A 174 17.99 5.00 -10.92
N THR A 175 17.85 6.02 -10.08
CA THR A 175 18.61 6.16 -8.84
C THR A 175 18.02 5.29 -7.72
N VAL A 176 18.87 4.56 -6.99
CA VAL A 176 18.46 3.75 -5.84
C VAL A 176 19.08 4.29 -4.56
N PHE A 177 18.24 4.53 -3.54
CA PHE A 177 18.65 4.89 -2.19
C PHE A 177 18.35 3.73 -1.23
N GLU A 178 19.32 3.37 -0.39
CA GLU A 178 19.18 2.32 0.62
C GLU A 178 20.02 2.66 1.86
N GLY A 179 19.48 2.41 3.05
CA GLY A 179 20.12 2.70 4.34
C GLY A 179 19.75 4.06 4.93
N SER A 180 20.62 4.60 5.79
CA SER A 180 20.35 5.81 6.57
C SER A 180 20.87 7.09 5.92
N TYR A 181 20.05 8.15 5.95
CA TYR A 181 20.37 9.48 5.42
C TYR A 181 19.91 10.59 6.39
N ASP A 182 20.56 11.75 6.34
CA ASP A 182 20.14 12.93 7.12
C ASP A 182 18.89 13.59 6.51
N ALA A 183 18.80 13.52 5.18
CA ALA A 183 17.66 13.93 4.37
C ALA A 183 17.82 13.32 2.96
N ILE A 184 16.71 13.18 2.24
CA ILE A 184 16.73 12.82 0.81
C ILE A 184 16.00 13.91 0.01
N GLU A 185 16.66 14.40 -1.04
CA GLU A 185 16.13 15.43 -1.94
C GLU A 185 16.12 14.90 -3.37
N ILE A 186 14.95 14.88 -4.00
CA ILE A 186 14.74 14.33 -5.33
C ILE A 186 14.04 15.39 -6.17
N THR A 187 14.67 15.80 -7.28
CA THR A 187 14.15 16.86 -8.15
C THR A 187 14.32 16.48 -9.61
N ASN A 188 13.24 16.55 -10.39
CA ASN A 188 13.20 16.20 -11.81
C ASN A 188 13.82 14.82 -12.12
N CYS A 189 13.54 13.83 -11.27
CA CYS A 189 14.04 12.47 -11.42
C CYS A 189 12.94 11.48 -11.80
N ARG A 190 13.30 10.44 -12.57
CA ARG A 190 12.37 9.38 -12.97
C ARG A 190 12.82 8.02 -12.48
N SER A 191 11.87 7.18 -12.07
CA SER A 191 12.14 5.79 -11.66
C SER A 191 13.12 5.70 -10.48
N VAL A 192 12.97 6.58 -9.49
CA VAL A 192 13.78 6.54 -8.26
C VAL A 192 13.21 5.48 -7.32
N LEU A 193 14.08 4.68 -6.70
CA LEU A 193 13.70 3.69 -5.70
C LEU A 193 14.33 4.04 -4.35
N LEU A 194 13.51 4.20 -3.31
CA LEU A 194 13.95 4.23 -1.92
C LEU A 194 13.58 2.89 -1.31
N LYS A 195 14.57 2.11 -0.92
CA LYS A 195 14.36 0.77 -0.38
C LYS A 195 15.05 0.65 0.96
N ASN A 196 14.31 0.23 2.00
CA ASN A 196 14.85 0.08 3.35
C ASN A 196 15.57 1.36 3.83
N VAL A 197 14.97 2.52 3.54
CA VAL A 197 15.55 3.82 3.90
C VAL A 197 15.09 4.23 5.29
N ARG A 198 16.01 4.80 6.08
CA ARG A 198 15.67 5.55 7.30
C ARG A 198 16.19 6.98 7.16
N THR A 199 15.29 7.95 7.22
CA THR A 199 15.65 9.37 7.08
C THR A 199 14.65 10.26 7.80
N PRO A 200 15.07 11.35 8.47
CA PRO A 200 14.14 12.32 9.05
C PRO A 200 13.20 12.96 8.02
N SER A 201 13.66 13.18 6.78
CA SER A 201 12.81 13.75 5.73
C SER A 201 13.16 13.31 4.33
N VAL A 202 12.13 13.35 3.48
CA VAL A 202 12.22 13.18 2.03
C VAL A 202 11.45 14.31 1.34
N ARG A 203 12.09 15.00 0.41
CA ARG A 203 11.49 16.04 -0.43
C ARG A 203 11.55 15.63 -1.89
N ILE A 204 10.40 15.61 -2.56
CA ILE A 204 10.22 15.10 -3.91
C ILE A 204 9.52 16.16 -4.76
N LEU A 205 10.19 16.61 -5.82
CA LEU A 205 9.71 17.64 -6.73
C LEU A 205 9.78 17.13 -8.18
N GLU A 206 8.69 17.28 -8.94
CA GLU A 206 8.62 16.93 -10.37
C GLU A 206 9.18 15.54 -10.70
N SER A 207 8.91 14.54 -9.85
CA SER A 207 9.59 13.24 -9.91
C SER A 207 8.64 12.05 -9.79
N SER A 208 9.10 10.87 -10.22
CA SER A 208 8.43 9.59 -9.98
C SER A 208 9.28 8.69 -9.08
N VAL A 209 8.70 8.28 -7.94
CA VAL A 209 9.43 7.60 -6.86
C VAL A 209 8.65 6.40 -6.32
N ILE A 210 9.31 5.25 -6.24
CA ILE A 210 8.84 4.06 -5.53
C ILE A 210 9.56 4.00 -4.19
N ILE A 211 8.82 3.79 -3.11
CA ILE A 211 9.34 3.69 -1.76
C ILE A 211 8.89 2.36 -1.15
N GLU A 212 9.84 1.56 -0.67
CA GLU A 212 9.60 0.23 -0.11
C GLU A 212 10.18 0.12 1.29
N ASN A 213 9.38 -0.36 2.25
CA ASN A 213 9.80 -0.70 3.62
C ASN A 213 10.67 0.39 4.29
N SER A 214 10.26 1.65 4.19
CA SER A 214 11.09 2.78 4.62
C SER A 214 10.46 3.56 5.78
N HIS A 215 11.31 4.14 6.61
CA HIS A 215 10.95 4.93 7.79
C HIS A 215 11.34 6.40 7.54
N ILE A 216 10.34 7.26 7.38
CA ILE A 216 10.52 8.69 7.11
C ILE A 216 10.02 9.48 8.32
N GLY A 217 10.92 10.20 8.99
CA GLY A 217 10.63 10.93 10.21
C GLY A 217 11.43 10.46 11.43
N PRO A 218 11.25 11.14 12.58
CA PRO A 218 10.40 12.31 12.78
C PRO A 218 11.03 13.62 12.28
N ASN A 219 10.24 14.49 11.64
CA ASN A 219 10.60 15.87 11.30
C ASN A 219 9.35 16.76 11.30
N LYS A 220 9.49 18.09 11.17
CA LYS A 220 8.36 19.02 11.02
C LYS A 220 7.47 18.63 9.83
N THR A 221 8.10 18.33 8.70
CA THR A 221 7.46 17.68 7.56
C THR A 221 8.31 16.49 7.12
N ALA A 222 7.76 15.28 7.24
CA ALA A 222 8.52 14.06 7.00
C ALA A 222 8.60 13.75 5.50
N LEU A 223 7.47 13.69 4.80
CA LEU A 223 7.41 13.52 3.35
C LEU A 223 6.76 14.74 2.68
N SER A 224 7.48 15.38 1.77
CA SER A 224 6.98 16.48 0.95
C SER A 224 6.97 16.10 -0.53
N ALA A 225 5.80 16.19 -1.16
CA ALA A 225 5.58 15.85 -2.56
C ALA A 225 4.99 17.06 -3.31
N CYS A 226 5.66 17.50 -4.36
CA CYS A 226 5.19 18.58 -5.24
C CYS A 226 5.27 18.13 -6.70
N ARG A 227 4.14 18.20 -7.42
CA ARG A 227 4.01 17.80 -8.83
C ARG A 227 4.65 16.44 -9.14
N SER A 228 4.46 15.46 -8.25
CA SER A 228 5.17 14.19 -8.25
C SER A 228 4.23 12.99 -8.15
N GLU A 229 4.73 11.82 -8.53
CA GLU A 229 4.05 10.53 -8.38
C GLU A 229 4.83 9.65 -7.40
N ILE A 230 4.15 9.18 -6.35
CA ILE A 230 4.78 8.39 -5.30
C ILE A 230 3.96 7.14 -5.02
N VAL A 231 4.61 5.99 -5.10
CA VAL A 231 4.06 4.71 -4.64
C VAL A 231 4.86 4.26 -3.43
N LEU A 232 4.23 4.18 -2.26
CA LEU A 232 4.87 3.70 -1.03
C LEU A 232 4.22 2.39 -0.58
N THR A 233 5.03 1.38 -0.32
CA THR A 233 4.58 0.08 0.19
C THR A 233 5.38 -0.32 1.41
N GLY A 234 4.68 -0.44 2.54
CA GLY A 234 5.29 -0.81 3.81
C GLY A 234 6.11 0.31 4.44
N GLY A 235 6.22 0.27 5.76
CA GLY A 235 6.99 1.23 6.54
C GLY A 235 6.14 2.30 7.22
N ARG A 236 6.78 3.40 7.58
CA ARG A 236 6.24 4.40 8.51
C ARG A 236 6.62 5.82 8.10
N ILE A 237 5.66 6.74 8.20
CA ILE A 237 5.89 8.17 8.04
C ILE A 237 5.43 8.86 9.33
N GLU A 238 6.30 9.65 9.95
CA GLU A 238 5.95 10.37 11.18
C GLU A 238 6.49 11.79 11.24
N GLY A 239 5.70 12.74 11.73
CA GLY A 239 6.13 14.14 11.85
C GLY A 239 5.14 15.03 12.58
N GLU A 240 5.41 16.34 12.64
CA GLU A 240 4.36 17.32 13.00
C GLU A 240 3.26 17.26 11.94
N ILE A 241 3.66 17.41 10.68
CA ILE A 241 2.87 17.03 9.50
C ILE A 241 3.57 15.85 8.83
N ALA A 242 2.94 14.68 8.79
CA ALA A 242 3.61 13.49 8.26
C ALA A 242 3.81 13.58 6.73
N VAL A 243 2.76 13.96 6.00
CA VAL A 243 2.81 14.12 4.53
C VAL A 243 2.24 15.48 4.11
N THR A 244 2.99 16.21 3.27
CA THR A 244 2.47 17.35 2.51
C THR A 244 2.42 17.01 1.02
N SER A 245 1.32 17.34 0.36
CA SER A 245 1.12 17.05 -1.07
C SER A 245 0.63 18.29 -1.82
N GLU A 246 1.26 18.60 -2.94
CA GLU A 246 0.87 19.64 -3.89
C GLU A 246 0.88 19.06 -5.30
N GLU A 247 -0.27 19.11 -6.00
CA GLU A 247 -0.40 18.58 -7.38
C GLU A 247 0.20 17.17 -7.59
N SER A 248 0.19 16.35 -6.55
CA SER A 248 0.87 15.05 -6.53
C SER A 248 -0.12 13.90 -6.45
N ARG A 249 0.30 12.74 -6.96
CA ARG A 249 -0.42 11.48 -6.88
C ARG A 249 0.29 10.57 -5.88
N LEU A 250 -0.43 10.14 -4.85
CA LEU A 250 0.13 9.33 -3.77
C LEU A 250 -0.64 8.02 -3.65
N ASP A 251 0.07 6.90 -3.69
CA ASP A 251 -0.49 5.55 -3.49
C ASP A 251 0.28 4.84 -2.36
N PHE A 252 -0.38 4.72 -1.21
CA PHE A 252 0.19 4.15 0.01
C PHE A 252 -0.45 2.80 0.33
N ALA A 253 0.38 1.77 0.55
CA ALA A 253 -0.06 0.43 0.91
C ALA A 253 0.66 -0.07 2.16
N GLY A 254 -0.07 -0.38 3.24
CA GLY A 254 0.50 -0.89 4.48
C GLY A 254 1.45 0.11 5.15
N VAL A 255 1.15 1.40 5.02
CA VAL A 255 1.98 2.49 5.55
C VAL A 255 1.34 3.03 6.81
N THR A 256 2.09 3.02 7.91
CA THR A 256 1.65 3.72 9.12
C THR A 256 1.99 5.20 9.04
N ILE A 257 0.99 6.07 9.14
CA ILE A 257 1.17 7.53 9.03
C ILE A 257 0.75 8.19 10.33
N VAL A 258 1.69 8.90 10.96
CA VAL A 258 1.47 9.54 12.26
C VAL A 258 1.83 11.01 12.21
N GLY A 259 0.83 11.88 12.38
CA GLY A 259 1.01 13.32 12.44
C GLY A 259 0.62 13.90 13.79
N LYS A 260 1.48 14.71 14.40
CA LYS A 260 1.12 15.40 15.66
C LYS A 260 0.11 16.53 15.43
N GLU A 261 0.18 17.20 14.29
CA GLU A 261 -0.77 18.23 13.85
C GLU A 261 -1.71 17.70 12.77
N ALA A 262 -1.14 17.02 11.76
CA ALA A 262 -1.87 16.42 10.65
C ALA A 262 -1.10 15.22 10.08
N ALA A 263 -1.80 14.12 9.80
CA ALA A 263 -1.22 13.00 9.07
C ALA A 263 -0.98 13.37 7.60
N VAL A 264 -1.92 14.06 6.96
CA VAL A 264 -1.77 14.50 5.58
C VAL A 264 -2.35 15.89 5.38
N LYS A 265 -1.56 16.79 4.80
CA LYS A 265 -1.97 18.13 4.41
C LYS A 265 -1.80 18.33 2.89
N VAL A 266 -2.89 18.68 2.21
CA VAL A 266 -2.84 19.08 0.81
C VAL A 266 -2.63 20.59 0.73
N LEU A 267 -1.64 21.02 -0.04
CA LEU A 267 -1.42 22.44 -0.30
C LEU A 267 -2.27 22.86 -1.49
N ALA A 268 -2.86 24.05 -1.42
CA ALA A 268 -3.63 24.60 -2.52
C ALA A 268 -2.70 24.90 -3.70
N SER A 269 -3.05 24.37 -4.86
CA SER A 269 -2.48 24.81 -6.14
C SER A 269 -3.64 25.07 -7.11
N GLU A 270 -3.54 26.18 -7.84
CA GLU A 270 -4.49 26.59 -8.86
C GLU A 270 -3.99 26.14 -10.23
N ASP A 271 -4.84 25.50 -11.03
CA ASP A 271 -4.54 25.28 -12.43
C ASP A 271 -4.41 26.64 -13.14
N PRO A 272 -3.25 26.97 -13.74
CA PRO A 272 -3.03 28.27 -14.38
C PRO A 272 -4.00 28.56 -15.53
N ARG A 273 -4.63 27.53 -16.10
CA ARG A 273 -5.57 27.66 -17.23
C ARG A 273 -7.02 27.78 -16.82
N SER A 274 -7.40 27.23 -15.66
CA SER A 274 -8.79 27.19 -15.21
C SER A 274 -9.06 27.93 -13.90
N GLY A 275 -8.01 28.32 -13.17
CA GLY A 275 -8.09 28.95 -11.84
C GLY A 275 -8.70 28.04 -10.78
N ARG A 276 -8.86 26.73 -11.05
CA ARG A 276 -9.48 25.77 -10.14
C ARG A 276 -8.43 25.05 -9.32
N SER A 277 -8.73 24.81 -8.05
CA SER A 277 -7.89 23.99 -7.19
C SER A 277 -7.82 22.55 -7.71
N VAL A 278 -6.60 22.02 -7.86
CA VAL A 278 -6.39 20.63 -8.24
C VAL A 278 -6.41 19.75 -6.98
N PRO A 279 -7.42 18.89 -6.78
CA PRO A 279 -7.42 17.99 -5.63
C PRO A 279 -6.27 16.99 -5.73
N ALA A 280 -5.57 16.75 -4.62
CA ALA A 280 -4.63 15.63 -4.56
C ALA A 280 -5.44 14.33 -4.50
N ALA A 281 -5.17 13.43 -5.45
CA ALA A 281 -5.71 12.08 -5.42
C ALA A 281 -4.79 11.21 -4.57
N LEU A 282 -5.27 10.82 -3.40
CA LEU A 282 -4.57 9.90 -2.52
C LEU A 282 -5.28 8.54 -2.52
N PHE A 283 -4.49 7.49 -2.56
CA PHE A 283 -4.94 6.12 -2.45
C PHE A 283 -4.28 5.48 -1.24
N PHE A 284 -5.10 4.81 -0.44
CA PHE A 284 -4.66 4.07 0.73
C PHE A 284 -5.07 2.62 0.59
N SER A 285 -4.19 1.68 0.94
CA SER A 285 -4.48 0.27 1.08
C SER A 285 -4.04 -0.18 2.46
N VAL A 286 -4.98 -0.39 3.38
CA VAL A 286 -4.70 -0.82 4.78
C VAL A 286 -3.64 0.07 5.45
N CYS A 287 -3.88 1.38 5.48
CA CYS A 287 -2.94 2.32 6.11
C CYS A 287 -3.48 2.75 7.49
N PRO A 288 -2.82 2.41 8.60
CA PRO A 288 -3.13 2.97 9.90
C PRO A 288 -2.71 4.44 9.93
N ILE A 289 -3.66 5.31 10.27
CA ILE A 289 -3.47 6.75 10.37
C ILE A 289 -3.74 7.18 11.80
N GLN A 290 -2.88 8.04 12.32
CA GLN A 290 -3.06 8.67 13.62
C GLN A 290 -2.74 10.16 13.55
N SER A 291 -3.71 10.99 13.87
CA SER A 291 -3.60 12.45 14.01
C SER A 291 -4.66 12.96 15.00
N PRO A 292 -4.64 14.26 15.37
CA PRO A 292 -5.74 14.87 16.12
C PRO A 292 -7.10 14.87 15.39
N ARG A 293 -7.11 14.73 14.05
CA ARG A 293 -8.31 14.84 13.21
C ARG A 293 -8.84 13.49 12.75
N TYR A 294 -8.00 12.45 12.74
CA TYR A 294 -8.39 11.12 12.31
C TYR A 294 -7.54 10.03 13.01
N SER A 295 -8.22 8.97 13.45
CA SER A 295 -7.57 7.76 13.99
C SER A 295 -8.32 6.54 13.46
N GLY A 296 -7.61 5.67 12.73
CA GLY A 296 -8.22 4.49 12.12
C GLY A 296 -7.44 3.99 10.91
N TYR A 297 -8.07 3.09 10.14
CA TYR A 297 -7.50 2.57 8.90
C TYR A 297 -8.14 3.27 7.70
N LEU A 298 -7.29 3.77 6.79
CA LEU A 298 -7.75 4.23 5.49
C LEU A 298 -7.54 3.17 4.42
N HIS A 299 -8.58 3.03 3.60
CA HIS A 299 -8.62 2.14 2.45
C HIS A 299 -9.45 2.76 1.31
N GLY A 300 -8.93 2.67 0.09
CA GLY A 300 -9.50 3.25 -1.12
C GLY A 300 -9.05 4.69 -1.41
N ALA A 301 -9.69 5.29 -2.42
CA ALA A 301 -9.41 6.67 -2.84
C ALA A 301 -9.92 7.66 -1.80
N ARG A 302 -9.17 8.74 -1.57
CA ARG A 302 -9.56 9.86 -0.71
C ARG A 302 -9.20 11.17 -1.40
N VAL A 303 -10.14 12.10 -1.33
CA VAL A 303 -9.92 13.51 -1.67
C VAL A 303 -9.74 14.25 -0.35
N ILE A 304 -8.59 14.89 -0.19
CA ILE A 304 -8.27 15.69 1.00
C ILE A 304 -8.26 17.16 0.55
N LEU A 305 -9.02 18.00 1.26
CA LEU A 305 -9.10 19.42 0.96
C LEU A 305 -8.02 20.19 1.74
N PRO A 306 -7.49 21.30 1.20
CA PRO A 306 -6.45 22.07 1.88
C PRO A 306 -6.83 22.61 3.28
N ASP A 307 -8.10 22.94 3.48
CA ASP A 307 -8.67 23.41 4.74
C ASP A 307 -9.04 22.27 5.71
N ARG A 308 -9.08 21.02 5.22
CA ARG A 308 -9.43 19.81 5.98
C ARG A 308 -8.36 18.72 5.86
N PRO A 309 -7.14 18.96 6.42
CA PRO A 309 -6.13 17.91 6.54
C PRO A 309 -6.63 16.73 7.39
N LEU A 310 -6.02 15.57 7.12
CA LEU A 310 -6.22 14.32 7.85
C LEU A 310 -5.45 14.31 9.17
#